data_AF-A0AAW6Y0Z9-F1
#
_entry.id   AF-A0AAW6Y0Z9-F1
#
_cell.length_a   1.000
_cell.length_b   1.000
_cell.length_c   1.000
_cell.angle_alpha   90.00
_cell.angle_beta   90.00
_cell.angle_gamma   90.00
#
_symmetry.space_group_name_H-M   'P 1'
#
loop_
_entity.id
_entity.type
_entity.pdbx_description
1 polymer ?
#
loop_
_entity_poly.entity_id
_entity_poly.type
_entity_poly.pdbx_seq_one_letter_code
_entity_poly.pdbx_strand_id
1 'polypeptide(L)'
;DYIRAIKETVPAALQEAGVSASEVIALGVDTTSASVVFAAEDGTPMSEIEQFRNNPHAYVKLWKHHGAAEQADRIQSLAAERQEK
;
A
#
# COMPACT_ATOMS: atom_id res chain seq x y z
N ASP A 1 1.22 8.20 7.05
CA ASP A 1 1.32 8.70 5.66
C ASP A 1 2.64 8.19 5.10
N TYR A 2 2.60 7.43 3.99
CA TYR A 2 3.76 6.75 3.39
C TYR A 2 4.75 7.74 2.76
N ILE A 3 4.25 8.72 2.01
CA ILE A 3 5.08 9.72 1.35
C ILE A 3 5.75 10.62 2.38
N ARG A 4 4.99 11.03 3.41
CA ARG A 4 5.53 11.77 4.54
C ARG A 4 6.63 11.00 5.24
N ALA A 5 6.42 9.71 5.52
CA ALA A 5 7.42 8.88 6.17
C ALA A 5 8.74 8.89 5.37
N ILE A 6 8.69 8.63 4.06
CA ILE A 6 9.90 8.63 3.21
C ILE A 6 10.56 10.02 3.16
N LYS A 7 9.77 11.09 3.02
CA LYS A 7 10.27 12.47 2.98
C LYS A 7 10.94 12.91 4.28
N GLU A 8 10.54 12.35 5.41
CA GLU A 8 11.12 12.67 6.72
C GLU A 8 12.30 11.74 7.06
N THR A 9 12.15 10.43 6.86
CA THR A 9 13.13 9.44 7.34
C THR A 9 14.35 9.32 6.46
N VAL A 10 14.23 9.42 5.13
CA VAL A 10 15.39 9.27 4.22
C VAL A 10 16.40 10.40 4.42
N PRO A 11 16.02 11.69 4.43
CA PRO A 11 16.99 12.77 4.69
C PRO A 11 17.61 12.70 6.09
N ALA A 12 16.82 12.33 7.11
CA ALA A 12 17.31 12.17 8.47
C ALA A 12 18.36 11.05 8.56
N ALA A 13 18.12 9.92 7.92
CA ALA A 13 19.07 8.81 7.88
C ALA A 13 20.39 9.17 7.16
N LEU A 14 20.33 9.93 6.06
CA LEU A 14 21.53 10.41 5.37
C LEU A 14 22.34 11.39 6.24
N GLN A 15 21.65 12.28 6.94
CA GLN A 15 22.29 13.22 7.86
C GLN A 15 22.99 12.50 9.01
N GLU A 16 22.34 11.49 9.61
CA GLU A 16 22.92 10.67 10.68
C GLU A 16 24.12 9.86 10.19
N ALA A 17 24.05 9.31 8.97
CA ALA A 17 25.14 8.57 8.36
C ALA A 17 26.30 9.44 7.87
N GLY A 18 26.10 10.77 7.72
CA GLY A 18 27.09 11.68 7.15
C GLY A 18 27.38 11.44 5.66
N VAL A 19 26.43 10.85 4.92
CA VAL A 19 26.57 10.48 3.50
C VAL A 19 25.93 11.54 2.61
N SER A 20 26.60 11.91 1.52
CA SER A 20 25.99 12.81 0.53
C SER A 20 24.92 12.07 -0.27
N ALA A 21 23.80 12.74 -0.55
CA ALA A 21 22.75 12.18 -1.42
C ALA A 21 23.28 11.81 -2.82
N SER A 22 24.36 12.46 -3.29
CA SER A 22 25.01 12.13 -4.57
C SER A 22 25.70 10.76 -4.60
N GLU A 23 25.96 10.16 -3.43
CA GLU A 23 26.61 8.85 -3.29
C GLU A 23 25.58 7.70 -3.24
N VAL A 24 24.28 8.02 -3.13
CA VAL A 24 23.19 7.04 -3.07
C VAL A 24 22.85 6.56 -4.48
N ILE A 25 23.17 5.30 -4.77
CA ILE A 25 22.94 4.71 -6.11
C ILE A 25 21.53 4.14 -6.31
N ALA A 26 20.82 3.82 -5.22
CA ALA A 26 19.49 3.20 -5.28
C ALA A 26 18.70 3.40 -3.97
N LEU A 27 17.38 3.28 -4.06
CA LEU A 27 16.45 3.22 -2.94
C LEU A 27 15.66 1.90 -3.02
N GLY A 28 15.64 1.15 -1.93
CA GLY A 28 14.76 -0.01 -1.75
C GLY A 28 13.58 0.35 -0.84
N VAL A 29 12.42 -0.25 -1.11
CA VAL A 29 11.24 -0.11 -0.25
C VAL A 29 10.69 -1.50 0.02
N ASP A 30 10.48 -1.82 1.29
CA ASP A 30 9.66 -2.94 1.71
C ASP A 30 8.36 -2.42 2.35
N THR A 31 7.28 -3.19 2.18
CA THR A 31 6.01 -2.88 2.81
C THR A 31 5.37 -4.16 3.31
N THR A 32 4.45 -4.04 4.26
CA THR A 32 3.64 -5.18 4.70
C THR A 32 2.85 -5.76 3.53
N SER A 33 2.91 -7.08 3.36
CA SER A 33 2.19 -7.80 2.31
C SER A 33 0.68 -7.53 2.35
N ALA A 34 0.05 -7.47 1.18
CA ALA A 34 -1.41 -7.27 1.02
C ALA A 34 -1.97 -5.99 1.65
N SER A 35 -1.16 -4.92 1.77
CA SER A 35 -1.69 -3.58 2.01
C SER A 35 -2.02 -2.89 0.68
N VAL A 36 -3.30 -2.93 0.29
CA VAL A 36 -3.75 -2.54 -1.04
C VAL A 36 -4.15 -1.06 -1.08
N VAL A 37 -3.54 -0.29 -1.99
CA VAL A 37 -3.93 1.09 -2.32
C VAL A 37 -4.73 1.05 -3.62
N PHE A 38 -5.89 1.71 -3.65
CA PHE A 38 -6.65 1.90 -4.87
C PHE A 38 -6.24 3.23 -5.50
N ALA A 39 -5.92 3.22 -6.80
CA ALA A 39 -5.46 4.39 -7.52
C ALA A 39 -6.21 4.55 -8.85
N ALA A 40 -6.32 5.79 -9.31
CA ALA A 40 -6.76 6.12 -10.67
C ALA A 40 -5.70 5.67 -11.69
N GLU A 41 -6.04 5.78 -12.98
CA GLU A 41 -5.14 5.39 -14.07
C GLU A 41 -3.79 6.13 -14.04
N ASP A 42 -3.79 7.38 -13.54
CA ASP A 42 -2.59 8.20 -13.39
C ASP A 42 -1.79 7.91 -12.11
N GLY A 43 -2.24 6.96 -11.29
CA GLY A 43 -1.62 6.60 -10.01
C GLY A 43 -2.10 7.41 -8.80
N THR A 44 -3.00 8.39 -8.98
CA THR A 44 -3.56 9.16 -7.87
C THR A 44 -4.34 8.25 -6.92
N PRO A 45 -4.03 8.19 -5.62
CA PRO A 45 -4.79 7.39 -4.66
C PRO A 45 -6.26 7.84 -4.62
N MET A 46 -7.19 6.90 -4.66
CA MET A 46 -8.62 7.20 -4.63
C MET A 46 -9.04 8.00 -3.39
N SER A 47 -8.32 7.83 -2.27
CA SER A 47 -8.53 8.60 -1.03
C SER A 47 -8.21 10.10 -1.15
N GLU A 48 -7.46 10.52 -2.17
CA GLU A 48 -7.11 11.92 -2.43
C GLU A 48 -8.11 12.61 -3.37
N ILE A 49 -9.02 11.86 -3.99
CA ILE A 49 -10.05 12.42 -4.86
C ILE A 49 -11.23 12.89 -4.00
N GLU A 50 -11.54 14.18 -4.05
CA GLU A 50 -12.54 14.83 -3.17
C GLU A 50 -13.89 14.10 -3.14
N GLN A 51 -14.37 13.59 -4.29
CA GLN A 51 -15.64 12.84 -4.37
C GLN A 51 -15.66 11.57 -3.49
N PHE A 52 -14.51 11.02 -3.13
CA PHE A 52 -14.39 9.77 -2.36
C PHE A 52 -13.93 9.96 -0.92
N ARG A 53 -13.72 11.20 -0.45
CA ARG A 53 -13.19 11.50 0.89
C ARG A 53 -13.95 10.83 2.05
N ASN A 54 -15.25 10.59 1.89
CA ASN A 54 -16.11 9.98 2.91
C ASN A 54 -16.44 8.52 2.60
N ASN A 55 -15.80 7.91 1.58
CA ASN A 55 -15.96 6.51 1.25
C ASN A 55 -14.82 5.69 1.88
N PRO A 56 -15.08 4.84 2.89
CA PRO A 56 -14.05 4.00 3.51
C PRO A 56 -13.36 3.02 2.55
N HIS A 57 -13.98 2.72 1.41
CA HIS A 57 -13.38 1.86 0.38
C HIS A 57 -12.37 2.56 -0.52
N ALA A 58 -12.29 3.89 -0.48
CA ALA A 58 -11.27 4.64 -1.22
C ALA A 58 -9.90 4.64 -0.52
N TYR A 59 -9.86 4.24 0.75
CA TYR A 59 -8.65 4.20 1.57
C TYR A 59 -7.97 2.83 1.52
N VAL A 60 -6.69 2.83 1.93
CA VAL A 60 -5.86 1.61 1.97
C VAL A 60 -6.57 0.49 2.74
N LYS A 61 -6.53 -0.72 2.19
CA LYS A 61 -6.89 -1.93 2.93
C LYS A 61 -5.62 -2.49 3.53
N LEU A 62 -5.40 -2.18 4.81
CA LEU A 62 -4.23 -2.65 5.55
C LEU A 62 -4.22 -4.18 5.60
N TRP A 63 -3.03 -4.78 5.63
CA TRP A 63 -2.85 -6.24 5.68
C TRP A 63 -3.68 -6.96 6.76
N LYS A 64 -3.99 -6.29 7.86
CA LYS A 64 -4.80 -6.82 8.98
C LYS A 64 -6.31 -6.57 8.83
N HIS A 65 -6.77 -6.07 7.68
CA HIS A 65 -8.17 -5.79 7.42
C HIS A 65 -8.92 -7.07 7.05
N HIS A 66 -9.82 -7.52 7.93
CA HIS A 66 -10.59 -8.76 7.75
C HIS A 66 -12.04 -8.53 7.29
N GLY A 67 -12.41 -7.31 6.89
CA GLY A 67 -13.78 -6.99 6.45
C GLY A 67 -14.22 -7.67 5.14
N ALA A 68 -13.33 -8.44 4.49
CA ALA A 68 -13.62 -9.16 3.25
C ALA A 68 -13.70 -10.70 3.46
N ALA A 69 -13.92 -11.16 4.69
CA ALA A 69 -13.94 -12.59 5.03
C ALA A 69 -14.96 -13.38 4.18
N GLU A 70 -16.18 -12.87 4.03
CA GLU A 70 -17.21 -13.52 3.21
C GLU A 70 -16.79 -13.64 1.74
N GLN A 71 -16.06 -12.67 1.19
CA GLN A 71 -15.54 -12.72 -0.18
C GLN A 71 -14.42 -13.76 -0.29
N ALA A 72 -13.56 -13.87 0.72
CA ALA A 72 -12.52 -14.89 0.77
C ALA A 72 -13.13 -16.30 0.79
N ASP A 73 -14.16 -16.53 1.61
CA ASP A 73 -14.88 -17.82 1.66
C ASP A 73 -15.51 -18.18 0.31
N ARG A 74 -16.08 -17.20 -0.38
CA ARG A 74 -16.66 -17.38 -1.73
C ARG A 74 -15.60 -17.76 -2.75
N ILE A 75 -14.44 -17.11 -2.73
CA ILE A 75 -13.31 -17.44 -3.63
C ILE A 75 -12.85 -18.87 -3.35
N GLN A 76 -12.67 -19.23 -2.08
CA GLN A 76 -12.22 -20.57 -1.69
C GLN A 76 -13.22 -21.65 -2.10
N SER A 77 -14.51 -21.41 -1.90
CA SER A 77 -15.57 -22.34 -2.29
C SER A 77 -15.58 -22.57 -3.80
N LEU A 78 -15.45 -21.50 -4.60
CA LEU A 78 -15.39 -21.60 -6.05
C LEU A 78 -14.14 -22.34 -6.53
N ALA A 79 -12.98 -22.07 -5.93
CA ALA A 79 -11.74 -22.79 -6.25
C ALA A 79 -11.87 -24.29 -5.96
N ALA A 80 -12.51 -24.66 -4.84
CA ALA A 80 -12.79 -26.04 -4.50
C ALA A 80 -13.75 -26.72 -5.49
N GLU A 81 -14.83 -26.05 -5.90
CA GLU A 81 -15.76 -26.53 -6.93
C GLU A 81 -15.06 -26.79 -8.28
N ARG A 82 -14.07 -25.95 -8.62
CA ARG A 82 -13.29 -26.04 -9.86
C ARG A 82 -12.09 -26.97 -9.78
N GLN A 83 -11.81 -27.55 -8.62
CA GLN A 83 -10.62 -28.39 -8.37
C GLN A 83 -9.30 -27.68 -8.67
N GLU A 84 -9.24 -26.37 -8.38
CA GLU A 84 -8.01 -25.57 -8.46
C GLU A 84 -7.04 -25.99 -7.33
N LYS A 85 -5.73 -26.01 -7.61
CA LYS A 85 -4.67 -26.44 -6.69
C LYS A 85 -3.88 -25.27 -6.13
#